data_AF-A0A4R0V4L6-F1
#
_entry.id   AF-A0A4R0V4L6-F1
#
_cell.length_a   1.000
_cell.length_b   1.000
_cell.length_c   1.000
_cell.angle_alpha   90.00
_cell.angle_beta   90.00
_cell.angle_gamma   90.00
#
_symmetry.space_group_name_H-M   'P 1'
#
loop_
_entity.id
_entity.type
_entity.pdbx_description
1 polymer ?
#
loop_
_entity_poly.entity_id
_entity_poly.type
_entity_poly.pdbx_seq_one_letter_code
_entity_poly.pdbx_strand_id
1 'polypeptide(L)'
;MSEKPFWEGKTCKEMAGLHVKATWKNGTIVTGVLDDTGDIDLGDNRSLYTSRSYDSSCDFEPTDNIQSIELLDDPEYERIDNIENVQVGDIACTTEGNHFRVIDLKPDPLGDMLLRIRISEIDGEYCIDSDDFAYALRRKPKLPDHDGLWWDKDNALWSVAISVLDNSKLIALLIGDPESPVTGSVWSDLNSKHVTSQAPFRPAKAVEA
;
A
#
# COMPACT_ATOMS: atom_id res chain seq x y z
N MET A 1 -22.00 21.67 6.57
CA MET A 1 -22.45 20.29 6.33
C MET A 1 -21.40 19.42 6.98
N SER A 2 -21.75 18.62 8.00
CA SER A 2 -20.78 17.65 8.54
C SER A 2 -20.59 16.62 7.44
N GLU A 3 -19.37 16.46 6.95
CA GLU A 3 -19.07 15.33 6.07
C GLU A 3 -19.43 14.05 6.84
N LYS A 4 -20.18 13.18 6.18
CA LYS A 4 -20.48 11.87 6.72
C LYS A 4 -19.18 11.10 6.87
N PRO A 5 -18.97 10.37 7.98
CA PRO A 5 -17.78 9.56 8.11
C PRO A 5 -17.71 8.50 7.00
N PHE A 6 -16.51 8.16 6.55
CA PHE A 6 -16.27 7.26 5.41
C PHE A 6 -16.87 5.85 5.56
N TRP A 7 -17.15 5.45 6.81
CA TRP A 7 -17.72 4.16 7.16
C TRP A 7 -19.26 4.15 7.20
N GLU A 8 -19.91 5.32 7.13
CA GLU A 8 -21.37 5.40 7.22
C GLU A 8 -22.03 4.66 6.04
N GLY A 9 -22.84 3.65 6.34
CA GLY A 9 -23.53 2.84 5.34
C GLY A 9 -22.70 1.71 4.71
N LYS A 10 -21.50 1.44 5.24
CA LYS A 10 -20.68 0.29 4.86
C LYS A 10 -20.88 -0.87 5.83
N THR A 11 -20.79 -2.09 5.34
CA THR A 11 -20.74 -3.32 6.14
C THR A 11 -19.36 -3.56 6.74
N CYS A 12 -19.26 -4.39 7.78
CA CYS A 12 -17.97 -4.79 8.34
C CYS A 12 -17.07 -5.52 7.31
N LYS A 13 -17.66 -6.29 6.39
CA LYS A 13 -16.93 -6.90 5.27
C LYS A 13 -16.28 -5.85 4.36
N GLU A 14 -16.99 -4.79 4.00
CA GLU A 14 -16.45 -3.70 3.17
C GLU A 14 -15.39 -2.86 3.90
N MET A 15 -15.42 -2.90 5.24
CA MET A 15 -14.46 -2.22 6.10
C MET A 15 -13.23 -3.07 6.42
N ALA A 16 -13.30 -4.39 6.19
CA ALA A 16 -12.22 -5.32 6.45
C ALA A 16 -10.97 -4.99 5.62
N GLY A 17 -9.79 -5.14 6.22
CA GLY A 17 -8.51 -4.84 5.59
C GLY A 17 -8.15 -3.35 5.56
N LEU A 18 -9.04 -2.45 5.98
CA LEU A 18 -8.73 -1.02 6.06
C LEU A 18 -7.84 -0.74 7.27
N HIS A 19 -6.74 -0.03 7.04
CA HIS A 19 -5.94 0.53 8.13
C HIS A 19 -6.67 1.75 8.68
N VAL A 20 -6.93 1.75 9.99
CA VAL A 20 -7.64 2.83 10.66
C VAL A 20 -6.87 3.33 11.86
N LYS A 21 -7.17 4.58 12.24
CA LYS A 21 -6.86 5.16 13.54
C LYS A 21 -8.16 5.31 14.31
N ALA A 22 -8.28 4.55 15.39
CA ALA A 22 -9.37 4.66 16.33
C ALA A 22 -8.95 5.52 17.52
N THR A 23 -9.75 6.54 17.83
CA THR A 23 -9.58 7.40 19.02
C THR A 23 -10.71 7.10 19.98
N TRP A 24 -10.39 6.67 21.21
CA TRP A 24 -11.37 6.47 22.27
C TRP A 24 -11.67 7.78 23.00
N LYS A 25 -12.86 7.88 23.59
CA LYS A 25 -13.30 9.03 24.39
C LYS A 25 -12.41 9.34 25.59
N ASN A 26 -11.63 8.36 26.07
CA ASN A 26 -10.65 8.54 27.15
C ASN A 26 -9.29 9.10 26.66
N GLY A 27 -9.15 9.38 25.36
CA GLY A 27 -7.92 9.88 24.74
C GLY A 27 -6.96 8.79 24.26
N THR A 28 -7.28 7.51 24.44
CA THR A 28 -6.47 6.41 23.88
C THR A 28 -6.55 6.43 22.35
N ILE A 29 -5.42 6.25 21.69
CA ILE A 29 -5.32 6.17 20.22
C ILE A 29 -4.70 4.83 19.87
N VAL A 30 -5.36 4.07 19.00
CA VAL A 30 -4.83 2.81 18.45
C VAL A 30 -4.93 2.86 16.94
N THR A 31 -3.88 2.40 16.27
CA THR A 31 -3.84 2.21 14.82
C THR A 31 -3.78 0.72 14.52
N GLY A 32 -4.51 0.26 13.53
CA GLY A 32 -4.45 -1.12 13.08
C GLY A 32 -5.38 -1.42 11.92
N VAL A 33 -5.39 -2.67 11.50
CA VAL A 33 -6.19 -3.14 10.35
C VAL A 33 -7.49 -3.73 10.88
N LEU A 34 -8.61 -3.37 10.26
CA LEU A 34 -9.91 -3.93 10.60
C LEU A 34 -10.02 -5.38 10.11
N ASP A 35 -10.52 -6.27 10.95
CA ASP A 35 -10.98 -7.60 10.57
C ASP A 35 -12.37 -7.55 9.92
N ASP A 36 -12.89 -8.72 9.54
CA ASP A 36 -14.21 -8.84 8.90
C ASP A 36 -15.37 -8.58 9.84
N THR A 37 -15.14 -8.45 11.15
CA THR A 37 -16.14 -7.98 12.14
C THR A 37 -16.06 -6.48 12.42
N GLY A 38 -15.11 -5.78 11.79
CA GLY A 38 -14.89 -4.35 12.00
C GLY A 38 -14.12 -4.03 13.28
N ASP A 39 -13.41 -5.01 13.84
CA ASP A 39 -12.53 -4.84 14.99
C ASP A 39 -11.08 -4.73 14.55
N ILE A 40 -10.22 -4.07 15.33
CA ILE A 40 -8.79 -4.00 15.00
C ILE A 40 -8.15 -5.35 15.32
N ASP A 41 -7.65 -6.06 14.30
CA ASP A 41 -6.93 -7.32 14.47
C ASP A 41 -5.55 -7.07 15.11
N LEU A 42 -5.30 -7.72 16.23
CA LEU A 42 -4.02 -7.70 16.95
C LEU A 42 -3.17 -8.96 16.70
N GLY A 43 -3.65 -9.88 15.86
CA GLY A 43 -3.06 -11.19 15.64
C GLY A 43 -3.31 -12.18 16.79
N ASP A 44 -2.99 -13.44 16.55
CA ASP A 44 -3.16 -14.55 17.51
C ASP A 44 -4.60 -14.67 18.05
N ASN A 45 -5.60 -14.46 17.18
CA ASN A 45 -7.02 -14.58 17.52
C ASN A 45 -7.47 -13.57 18.60
N ARG A 46 -6.88 -12.37 18.59
CA ARG A 46 -7.23 -11.25 19.46
C ARG A 46 -7.60 -10.06 18.59
N SER A 47 -8.76 -9.49 18.83
CA SER A 47 -9.17 -8.22 18.24
C SER A 47 -9.47 -7.21 19.33
N LEU A 48 -9.26 -5.94 19.03
CA LEU A 48 -9.68 -4.83 19.86
C LEU A 48 -11.04 -4.35 19.37
N TYR A 49 -12.05 -4.52 20.21
CA TYR A 49 -13.44 -4.14 19.91
C TYR A 49 -13.54 -2.66 19.52
N THR A 50 -13.75 -2.41 18.24
CA THR A 50 -13.98 -1.08 17.67
C THR A 50 -15.38 -0.93 17.11
N SER A 51 -16.04 -2.02 16.70
CA SER A 51 -17.41 -2.01 16.20
C SER A 51 -18.42 -2.65 17.17
N ARG A 52 -19.71 -2.37 16.96
CA ARG A 52 -20.83 -3.06 17.63
C ARG A 52 -21.29 -4.32 16.89
N SER A 53 -20.64 -4.63 15.78
CA SER A 53 -21.06 -5.66 14.87
C SER A 53 -20.68 -7.04 15.39
N TYR A 54 -21.47 -8.04 15.01
CA TYR A 54 -21.28 -9.42 15.45
C TYR A 54 -20.76 -10.32 14.34
N ASP A 55 -20.90 -9.89 13.08
CA ASP A 55 -20.45 -10.60 11.90
C ASP A 55 -20.15 -9.62 10.75
N SER A 56 -19.64 -10.18 9.65
CA SER A 56 -19.19 -9.41 8.48
C SER A 56 -20.31 -8.81 7.63
N SER A 57 -21.55 -9.29 7.77
CA SER A 57 -22.70 -8.76 7.03
C SER A 57 -23.37 -7.57 7.72
N CYS A 58 -23.06 -7.35 8.99
CA CYS A 58 -23.57 -6.21 9.76
C CYS A 58 -23.02 -4.89 9.24
N ASP A 59 -23.85 -3.84 9.30
CA ASP A 59 -23.38 -2.47 9.11
C ASP A 59 -22.27 -2.14 10.12
N PHE A 60 -21.21 -1.50 9.65
CA PHE A 60 -20.13 -1.05 10.51
C PHE A 60 -20.60 0.12 11.35
N GLU A 61 -20.64 -0.08 12.66
CA GLU A 61 -20.99 0.96 13.63
C GLU A 61 -19.94 1.00 14.75
N PRO A 62 -19.23 2.12 14.97
CA PRO A 62 -18.30 2.23 16.07
C PRO A 62 -18.98 2.03 17.44
N THR A 63 -18.28 1.41 18.39
CA THR A 63 -18.80 1.33 19.77
C THR A 63 -18.92 2.71 20.43
N ASP A 64 -19.78 2.83 21.45
CA ASP A 64 -20.01 4.09 22.17
C ASP A 64 -18.75 4.72 22.75
N ASN A 65 -17.71 3.92 23.02
CA ASN A 65 -16.48 4.41 23.63
C ASN A 65 -15.50 4.99 22.60
N ILE A 66 -15.77 4.79 21.31
CA ILE A 66 -15.02 5.40 20.21
C ILE A 66 -15.52 6.82 19.98
N GLN A 67 -14.56 7.74 19.89
CA GLN A 67 -14.79 9.14 19.55
C GLN A 67 -14.66 9.39 18.05
N SER A 68 -13.65 8.80 17.40
CA SER A 68 -13.47 8.87 15.95
C SER A 68 -12.83 7.59 15.42
N ILE A 69 -13.18 7.25 14.18
CA ILE A 69 -12.44 6.31 13.34
C ILE A 69 -12.07 7.06 12.08
N GLU A 70 -10.77 7.18 11.87
CA GLU A 70 -10.17 7.85 10.72
C GLU A 70 -9.54 6.77 9.84
N LEU A 71 -9.80 6.82 8.53
CA LEU A 71 -9.08 5.99 7.58
C LEU A 71 -7.62 6.45 7.56
N LEU A 72 -6.70 5.51 7.76
CA LEU A 72 -5.27 5.75 7.59
C LEU A 72 -4.83 5.25 6.22
N ASP A 73 -3.98 6.02 5.58
CA ASP A 73 -3.18 5.49 4.48
C ASP A 73 -2.24 4.42 5.03
N ASP A 74 -2.13 3.30 4.32
CA ASP A 74 -1.13 2.29 4.61
C ASP A 74 0.28 2.95 4.53
N PRO A 75 1.17 2.77 5.52
CA PRO A 75 2.51 3.35 5.46
C PRO A 75 3.34 2.80 4.29
N GLU A 76 3.08 1.57 3.84
CA GLU A 76 3.74 0.94 2.69
C GLU A 76 2.99 1.15 1.38
N TYR A 77 1.70 1.47 1.39
CA TYR A 77 0.88 1.58 0.18
C TYR A 77 0.12 2.92 0.10
N GLU A 78 0.11 3.54 -1.07
CA GLU A 78 -0.86 4.59 -1.39
C GLU A 78 -2.15 3.93 -1.88
N ARG A 79 -3.28 4.46 -1.41
CA ARG A 79 -4.61 4.05 -1.87
C ARG A 79 -5.01 4.87 -3.09
N ILE A 80 -5.54 4.20 -4.09
CA ILE A 80 -5.98 4.78 -5.36
C ILE A 80 -7.47 4.48 -5.51
N ASP A 81 -8.31 5.48 -5.23
CA ASP A 81 -9.78 5.32 -5.32
C ASP A 81 -10.33 5.52 -6.74
N ASN A 82 -9.54 6.11 -7.66
CA ASN A 82 -9.95 6.28 -9.05
C ASN A 82 -9.29 5.22 -9.92
N ILE A 83 -10.11 4.36 -10.55
CA ILE A 83 -9.66 3.28 -11.44
C ILE A 83 -8.75 3.77 -12.58
N GLU A 84 -8.98 4.98 -13.08
CA GLU A 84 -8.17 5.59 -14.16
C GLU A 84 -6.73 5.91 -13.74
N ASN A 85 -6.46 5.99 -12.43
CA ASN A 85 -5.13 6.25 -11.87
C ASN A 85 -4.37 4.95 -11.55
N VAL A 86 -4.99 3.79 -11.75
CA VAL A 86 -4.37 2.48 -11.51
C VAL A 86 -3.29 2.22 -12.55
N GLN A 87 -2.22 1.55 -12.12
CA GLN A 87 -1.08 1.17 -12.94
C GLN A 87 -0.85 -0.34 -12.89
N VAL A 88 -0.20 -0.86 -13.93
CA VAL A 88 0.29 -2.25 -13.93
C VAL A 88 1.21 -2.47 -12.74
N GLY A 89 0.97 -3.53 -11.98
CA GLY A 89 1.70 -3.87 -10.77
C GLY A 89 1.02 -3.44 -9.46
N ASP A 90 0.01 -2.58 -9.52
CA ASP A 90 -0.84 -2.27 -8.37
C ASP A 90 -1.65 -3.50 -7.95
N ILE A 91 -2.15 -3.47 -6.71
CA ILE A 91 -3.07 -4.48 -6.18
C ILE A 91 -4.47 -3.89 -6.28
N ALA A 92 -5.29 -4.39 -7.18
CA ALA A 92 -6.71 -4.03 -7.27
C ALA A 92 -7.50 -4.79 -6.20
N CYS A 93 -8.31 -4.04 -5.45
CA CYS A 93 -9.22 -4.55 -4.44
C CYS A 93 -10.65 -4.47 -4.97
N THR A 94 -11.36 -5.58 -4.97
CA THR A 94 -12.76 -5.62 -5.41
C THR A 94 -13.70 -5.18 -4.29
N THR A 95 -14.93 -4.80 -4.65
CA THR A 95 -16.04 -4.53 -3.70
C THR A 95 -16.34 -5.71 -2.77
N GLU A 96 -16.07 -6.94 -3.23
CA GLU A 96 -16.19 -8.16 -2.42
C GLU A 96 -15.01 -8.40 -1.45
N GLY A 97 -13.98 -7.56 -1.48
CA GLY A 97 -12.79 -7.67 -0.63
C GLY A 97 -11.66 -8.55 -1.19
N ASN A 98 -11.75 -8.98 -2.45
CA ASN A 98 -10.71 -9.80 -3.08
C ASN A 98 -9.56 -8.91 -3.59
N HIS A 99 -8.33 -9.42 -3.52
CA HIS A 99 -7.11 -8.69 -3.86
C HIS A 99 -6.38 -9.35 -5.02
N PHE A 100 -6.13 -8.61 -6.09
CA PHE A 100 -5.48 -9.14 -7.29
C PHE A 100 -4.42 -8.21 -7.85
N ARG A 101 -3.33 -8.78 -8.35
CA ARG A 101 -2.29 -7.99 -9.01
C ARG A 101 -2.73 -7.62 -10.43
N VAL A 102 -2.70 -6.34 -10.73
CA VAL A 102 -2.97 -5.81 -12.07
C VAL A 102 -1.78 -6.13 -12.98
N ILE A 103 -2.06 -6.76 -14.13
CA ILE A 103 -1.06 -7.16 -15.11
C ILE A 103 -1.17 -6.39 -16.43
N ASP A 104 -2.35 -5.82 -16.72
CA ASP A 104 -2.61 -5.05 -17.94
C ASP A 104 -3.80 -4.10 -17.72
N LEU A 105 -3.85 -3.02 -18.49
CA LEU A 105 -4.91 -2.01 -18.45
C LEU A 105 -5.52 -1.92 -19.85
N LYS A 106 -6.82 -2.13 -19.98
CA LYS A 106 -7.50 -2.06 -21.28
C LYS A 106 -8.78 -1.24 -21.19
N PRO A 107 -9.05 -0.35 -22.15
CA PRO A 107 -10.38 0.21 -22.28
C PRO A 107 -11.37 -0.88 -22.72
N ASP A 108 -12.55 -0.90 -22.10
CA ASP A 108 -13.73 -1.63 -22.56
C ASP A 108 -14.21 -1.04 -23.91
N PRO A 109 -14.95 -1.80 -24.76
CA PRO A 109 -15.55 -1.26 -25.97
C PRO A 109 -16.49 -0.07 -25.76
N LEU A 110 -17.03 0.13 -24.56
CA LEU A 110 -17.84 1.30 -24.18
C LEU A 110 -17.01 2.53 -23.77
N GLY A 111 -15.70 2.37 -23.59
CA GLY A 111 -14.75 3.45 -23.27
C GLY A 111 -14.34 3.53 -21.80
N ASP A 112 -14.92 2.71 -20.92
CA ASP A 112 -14.56 2.63 -19.50
C ASP A 112 -13.29 1.79 -19.28
N MET A 113 -12.51 2.05 -18.24
CA MET A 113 -11.27 1.29 -17.96
C MET A 113 -11.58 -0.09 -17.34
N LEU A 114 -11.01 -1.15 -17.93
CA LEU A 114 -10.95 -2.50 -17.39
C LEU A 114 -9.56 -2.81 -16.83
N LEU A 115 -9.52 -3.32 -15.60
CA LEU A 115 -8.28 -3.81 -15.01
C LEU A 115 -8.13 -5.29 -15.32
N ARG A 116 -7.10 -5.66 -16.07
CA ARG A 116 -6.79 -7.06 -16.30
C ARG A 116 -5.90 -7.58 -15.19
N ILE A 117 -6.34 -8.66 -14.58
CA ILE A 117 -5.69 -9.29 -13.44
C ILE A 117 -5.26 -10.72 -13.77
N ARG A 118 -4.25 -11.20 -13.05
CA ARG A 118 -3.89 -12.61 -13.03
C ARG A 118 -4.30 -13.21 -11.70
N ILE A 119 -5.06 -14.30 -11.76
CA ILE A 119 -5.37 -15.10 -10.58
C ILE A 119 -4.37 -16.26 -10.57
N SER A 120 -3.55 -16.38 -9.54
CA SER A 120 -2.49 -17.41 -9.50
C SER A 120 -3.03 -18.84 -9.45
N GLU A 121 -4.25 -19.01 -8.91
CA GLU A 121 -4.90 -20.29 -8.64
C GLU A 121 -5.65 -20.85 -9.85
N ILE A 122 -6.00 -19.98 -10.81
CA ILE A 122 -6.72 -20.33 -12.03
C ILE A 122 -5.85 -19.82 -13.18
N ASP A 123 -5.31 -20.71 -14.00
CA ASP A 123 -4.45 -20.33 -15.13
C ASP A 123 -5.28 -19.62 -16.23
N GLY A 124 -5.62 -18.37 -15.97
CA GLY A 124 -6.53 -17.54 -16.75
C GLY A 124 -6.33 -16.06 -16.44
N GLU A 125 -6.59 -15.23 -17.46
CA GLU A 125 -6.57 -13.77 -17.36
C GLU A 125 -8.01 -13.28 -17.24
N TYR A 126 -8.29 -12.53 -16.18
CA TYR A 126 -9.63 -12.00 -15.89
C TYR A 126 -9.62 -10.47 -15.94
N CYS A 127 -10.78 -9.88 -16.16
CA CYS A 127 -10.96 -8.42 -16.08
C CYS A 127 -11.81 -8.11 -14.85
N ILE A 128 -11.46 -7.03 -14.15
CA ILE A 128 -12.32 -6.38 -13.16
C ILE A 128 -12.95 -5.18 -13.88
N ASP A 129 -14.28 -5.14 -13.90
CA ASP A 129 -15.07 -4.00 -14.37
C ASP A 129 -15.02 -2.87 -13.34
N SER A 130 -15.28 -1.63 -13.77
CA SER A 130 -15.30 -0.47 -12.88
C SER A 130 -16.29 -0.60 -11.72
N ASP A 131 -17.39 -1.33 -11.93
CA ASP A 131 -18.43 -1.56 -10.92
C ASP A 131 -17.96 -2.50 -9.80
N ASP A 132 -17.02 -3.40 -10.10
CA ASP A 132 -16.43 -4.33 -9.14
C ASP A 132 -15.18 -3.76 -8.47
N PHE A 133 -14.68 -2.62 -8.93
CA PHE A 133 -13.51 -1.94 -8.37
C PHE A 133 -13.86 -1.13 -7.13
N ALA A 134 -13.23 -1.44 -6.00
CA ALA A 134 -13.36 -0.65 -4.79
C ALA A 134 -12.23 0.38 -4.63
N TYR A 135 -10.99 -0.06 -4.84
CA TYR A 135 -9.77 0.75 -4.80
C TYR A 135 -8.57 -0.06 -5.29
N ALA A 136 -7.43 0.58 -5.52
CA ALA A 136 -6.15 -0.09 -5.67
C ALA A 136 -5.15 0.35 -4.61
N LEU A 137 -4.18 -0.52 -4.34
CA LEU A 137 -3.03 -0.24 -3.49
C LEU A 137 -1.77 -0.24 -4.35
N ARG A 138 -1.10 0.90 -4.42
CA ARG A 138 0.23 1.01 -5.02
C ARG A 138 1.25 1.08 -3.93
N ARG A 139 2.31 0.28 -4.02
CA ARG A 139 3.38 0.32 -3.03
C ARG A 139 4.08 1.67 -3.11
N LYS A 140 4.15 2.40 -1.99
CA LYS A 140 4.94 3.62 -1.87
C LYS A 140 6.39 3.30 -2.21
N PRO A 141 7.08 4.13 -3.02
CA PRO A 141 8.50 3.94 -3.30
C PRO A 141 9.28 3.93 -1.98
N LYS A 142 9.78 2.76 -1.58
CA LYS A 142 10.70 2.68 -0.44
C LYS A 142 12.08 3.12 -0.93
N LEU A 143 12.53 4.28 -0.48
CA LEU A 143 13.83 4.83 -0.83
C LEU A 143 14.84 4.54 0.28
N PRO A 144 16.15 4.57 -0.04
CA PRO A 144 17.20 4.52 0.98
C PRO A 144 17.06 5.68 1.97
N ASP A 145 17.01 5.39 3.26
CA ASP A 145 16.81 6.39 4.33
C ASP A 145 18.03 6.59 5.24
N HIS A 146 19.09 5.80 5.02
CA HIS A 146 20.40 5.96 5.66
C HIS A 146 21.52 5.52 4.71
N ASP A 147 22.75 5.94 5.04
CA ASP A 147 23.96 5.51 4.37
C ASP A 147 24.10 4.00 4.42
N GLY A 148 24.54 3.38 3.32
CA GLY A 148 24.80 1.95 3.29
C GLY A 148 24.57 1.29 1.94
N LEU A 149 24.56 -0.04 1.95
CA LEU A 149 24.29 -0.85 0.77
C LEU A 149 22.81 -1.20 0.69
N TRP A 150 22.23 -1.03 -0.50
CA TRP A 150 20.81 -1.24 -0.76
C TRP A 150 20.60 -2.04 -2.04
N TRP A 151 19.65 -2.96 -2.03
CA TRP A 151 19.16 -3.65 -3.22
C TRP A 151 17.91 -2.93 -3.73
N ASP A 152 17.86 -2.65 -5.03
CA ASP A 152 16.66 -2.10 -5.68
C ASP A 152 15.63 -3.18 -6.08
N LYS A 153 14.57 -2.78 -6.79
CA LYS A 153 13.50 -3.67 -7.27
C LYS A 153 13.99 -4.77 -8.22
N ASP A 154 15.07 -4.52 -8.96
CA ASP A 154 15.65 -5.44 -9.95
C ASP A 154 16.84 -6.23 -9.37
N ASN A 155 17.08 -6.12 -8.05
CA ASN A 155 18.22 -6.71 -7.35
C ASN A 155 19.58 -6.15 -7.78
N ALA A 156 19.63 -4.93 -8.29
CA ALA A 156 20.92 -4.25 -8.46
C ALA A 156 21.39 -3.69 -7.12
N LEU A 157 22.71 -3.74 -6.88
CA LEU A 157 23.32 -3.25 -5.64
C LEU A 157 23.66 -1.77 -5.76
N TRP A 158 23.29 -0.99 -4.76
CA TRP A 158 23.55 0.43 -4.67
C TRP A 158 24.36 0.73 -3.40
N SER A 159 25.44 1.49 -3.52
CA SER A 159 26.08 2.13 -2.37
C SER A 159 25.55 3.54 -2.25
N VAL A 160 24.82 3.82 -1.18
CA VAL A 160 24.12 5.08 -0.93
C VAL A 160 24.83 5.85 0.18
N ALA A 161 25.08 7.14 -0.05
CA ALA A 161 25.44 8.11 0.96
C ALA A 161 24.48 9.31 0.87
N ILE A 162 23.86 9.67 1.99
CA ILE A 162 22.87 10.74 2.11
C ILE A 162 23.57 11.99 2.67
N SER A 163 23.55 13.07 1.89
CA SER A 163 24.21 14.31 2.31
C SER A 163 23.43 15.02 3.42
N VAL A 164 24.09 15.25 4.56
CA VAL A 164 23.55 15.95 5.74
C VAL A 164 23.22 17.43 5.47
N LEU A 165 23.85 18.04 4.45
CA LEU A 165 23.64 19.45 4.14
C LEU A 165 22.27 19.73 3.51
N ASP A 166 21.71 18.77 2.79
CA ASP A 166 20.46 18.96 2.03
C ASP A 166 19.37 17.90 2.32
N ASN A 167 19.62 16.83 3.09
CA ASN A 167 18.69 15.72 3.45
C ASN A 167 17.88 15.11 2.28
N SER A 168 18.20 15.48 1.04
CA SER A 168 17.41 15.20 -0.16
C SER A 168 18.29 14.76 -1.32
N LYS A 169 19.63 14.83 -1.18
CA LYS A 169 20.59 14.39 -2.19
C LYS A 169 21.13 13.00 -1.86
N LEU A 170 20.82 12.06 -2.74
CA LEU A 170 21.38 10.73 -2.80
C LEU A 170 22.69 10.81 -3.61
N ILE A 171 23.82 10.49 -2.98
CA ILE A 171 25.01 10.07 -3.71
C ILE A 171 24.91 8.56 -3.79
N ALA A 172 24.57 8.02 -4.96
CA ALA A 172 24.61 6.57 -5.12
C ALA A 172 25.47 6.13 -6.29
N LEU A 173 26.24 5.07 -6.01
CA LEU A 173 27.00 4.32 -6.99
C LEU A 173 26.22 3.03 -7.23
N LEU A 174 25.72 2.85 -8.45
CA LEU A 174 25.24 1.55 -8.90
C LEU A 174 26.45 0.62 -8.99
N ILE A 175 26.53 -0.35 -8.09
CA ILE A 175 27.52 -1.42 -8.15
C ILE A 175 26.89 -2.48 -9.06
N GLY A 176 27.01 -2.25 -10.37
CA GLY A 176 26.46 -3.14 -11.39
C GLY A 176 27.01 -4.57 -11.33
N ASP A 177 26.45 -5.45 -12.16
CA ASP A 177 26.89 -6.84 -12.37
C ASP A 177 28.43 -6.95 -12.46
N PRO A 178 29.09 -7.92 -11.80
CA PRO A 178 30.54 -8.15 -11.94
C PRO A 178 31.03 -8.20 -13.40
N GLU A 179 30.18 -8.58 -14.36
CA GLU A 179 30.54 -8.64 -15.79
C GLU A 179 30.43 -7.27 -16.52
N SER A 180 29.69 -6.29 -15.97
CA SER A 180 29.56 -4.95 -16.57
C SER A 180 29.19 -3.89 -15.52
N PRO A 181 30.14 -3.48 -14.66
CA PRO A 181 29.88 -2.44 -13.67
C PRO A 181 29.61 -1.11 -14.37
N VAL A 182 28.40 -0.56 -14.19
CA VAL A 182 28.11 0.83 -14.56
C VAL A 182 28.79 1.73 -13.53
N THR A 183 30.06 2.03 -13.75
CA THR A 183 30.82 2.98 -12.92
C THR A 183 30.45 4.41 -13.28
N GLY A 184 29.54 5.00 -12.52
CA GLY A 184 29.26 6.44 -12.56
C GLY A 184 28.62 6.90 -11.26
N SER A 185 29.13 7.99 -10.67
CA SER A 185 28.45 8.64 -9.56
C SER A 185 27.13 9.22 -10.07
N VAL A 186 26.01 8.66 -9.67
CA VAL A 186 24.70 9.25 -9.93
C VAL A 186 24.42 10.21 -8.78
N TRP A 187 24.60 11.51 -9.06
CA TRP A 187 24.11 12.56 -8.20
C TRP A 187 22.65 12.77 -8.54
N SER A 188 21.76 12.42 -7.62
CA SER A 188 20.33 12.60 -7.84
C SER A 188 19.66 12.92 -6.53
N ASP A 189 18.59 13.70 -6.59
CA ASP A 189 17.73 13.83 -5.43
C ASP A 189 17.10 12.47 -5.12
N LEU A 190 16.94 12.15 -3.84
CA LEU A 190 16.35 10.91 -3.35
C LEU A 190 14.96 10.69 -3.98
N ASN A 191 14.19 11.77 -4.15
CA ASN A 191 12.87 11.79 -4.76
C ASN A 191 12.87 12.00 -6.29
N SER A 192 14.03 11.98 -6.94
CA SER A 192 14.10 12.12 -8.40
C SER A 192 13.42 10.93 -9.09
N LYS A 193 12.84 11.17 -10.27
CA LYS A 193 12.21 10.10 -11.08
C LYS A 193 13.15 8.93 -11.36
N HIS A 194 14.46 9.19 -11.45
CA HIS A 194 15.47 8.16 -11.68
C HIS A 194 15.63 7.22 -10.49
N VAL A 195 15.57 7.73 -9.26
CA VAL A 195 15.72 6.92 -8.05
C VAL A 195 14.38 6.26 -7.70
N THR A 196 13.26 6.99 -7.78
CA THR A 196 11.93 6.44 -7.46
C THR A 196 11.50 5.34 -8.42
N SER A 197 11.94 5.35 -9.69
CA SER A 197 11.67 4.25 -10.63
C SER A 197 12.36 2.93 -10.28
N GLN A 198 13.40 2.96 -9.43
CA GLN A 198 14.14 1.77 -8.99
C GLN A 198 13.63 1.21 -7.66
N ALA A 199 12.74 1.94 -6.98
CA ALA A 199 12.12 1.49 -5.74
C ALA A 199 11.20 0.26 -5.97
N PRO A 200 10.94 -0.57 -4.94
CA PRO A 200 11.40 -0.41 -3.56
C PRO A 200 12.85 -0.85 -3.36
N PHE A 201 13.59 -0.05 -2.59
CA PHE A 201 14.90 -0.40 -2.06
C PHE A 201 14.78 -1.16 -0.75
N ARG A 202 15.71 -2.09 -0.51
CA ARG A 202 15.85 -2.81 0.76
C ARG A 202 17.32 -2.87 1.20
N PRO A 203 17.63 -2.80 2.51
CA PRO A 203 19.01 -2.89 2.97
C PRO A 203 19.65 -4.21 2.52
N ALA A 204 20.83 -4.12 1.92
CA ALA A 204 21.69 -5.28 1.75
C ALA A 204 22.27 -5.59 3.13
N LYS A 205 21.76 -6.63 3.80
CA LYS A 205 22.29 -7.07 5.10
C LYS A 205 23.82 -7.04 5.07
N ALA A 206 24.43 -6.28 5.98
CA ALA A 206 25.84 -6.47 6.29
C ALA A 206 26.00 -7.92 6.74
N VAL A 207 26.85 -8.67 6.06
CA VAL A 207 27.38 -9.90 6.65
C VAL A 207 28.22 -9.42 7.82
N GLU A 208 27.68 -9.52 9.04
CA GLU A 208 28.52 -9.38 10.24
C GLU A 208 29.61 -10.44 10.12
N ALA A 209 30.86 -9.98 10.06
CA ALA A 209 32.05 -10.82 10.06
C ALA A 209 32.46 -11.19 11.49
#